data_AF-A0A3D5YIP8-F1
#
_entry.id   AF-A0A3D5YIP8-F1
#
_cell.length_a   1.000
_cell.length_b   1.000
_cell.length_c   1.000
_cell.angle_alpha   90.00
_cell.angle_beta   90.00
_cell.angle_gamma   90.00
#
_symmetry.space_group_name_H-M   'P 1'
#
loop_
_entity.id
_entity.type
_entity.pdbx_description
1 polymer ?
#
loop_
_entity_poly.entity_id
_entity_poly.type
_entity_poly.pdbx_seq_one_letter_code
_entity_poly.pdbx_strand_id
1 'polypeptide(L)' 'MRDNLVKSIKERSLTWRPLHYSIVDEIDSILIDEARTPLIISEASGEATDKYAYYSQIVRLLNPCSSKKKVSK' A
#
# COMPACT_ATOMS: atom_id res chain seq x y z
N MET A 1 8.89 -1.48 -8.65
CA MET A 1 7.72 -1.07 -7.84
C MET A 1 7.81 0.35 -7.26
N ARG A 2 8.99 0.84 -6.84
CA ARG A 2 9.14 2.21 -6.30
C ARG A 2 8.65 3.32 -7.25
N ASP A 3 8.77 3.12 -8.56
CA ASP A 3 8.25 4.05 -9.58
C ASP A 3 6.72 4.21 -9.57
N ASN A 4 5.98 3.33 -8.88
CA ASN A 4 4.53 3.45 -8.71
C ASN A 4 4.14 4.12 -7.38
N LEU A 5 5.10 4.46 -6.54
CA LEU A 5 4.89 5.11 -5.22
C LEU A 5 5.22 6.61 -5.24
N VAL A 6 5.63 7.16 -6.38
CA VAL A 6 6.00 8.58 -6.54
C VAL A 6 4.78 9.49 -6.51
N LYS A 7 4.93 10.69 -5.94
CA LYS A 7 3.83 11.67 -5.80
C LYS A 7 3.58 12.50 -7.04
N SER A 8 4.58 12.61 -7.92
CA SER A 8 4.54 13.41 -9.13
C SER A 8 5.11 12.62 -10.31
N ILE A 9 4.55 12.83 -11.50
CA ILE A 9 5.01 12.19 -12.74
C ILE A 9 6.45 12.59 -13.09
N LYS A 10 6.86 13.81 -12.71
CA LYS A 10 8.24 14.28 -12.90
C LYS A 10 9.24 13.60 -11.96
N GLU A 11 8.76 13.11 -10.82
CA GLU A 11 9.55 12.38 -9.82
C GLU A 11 9.52 10.86 -10.05
N ARG A 12 8.71 10.38 -11.00
CA ARG A 12 8.74 9.00 -11.46
C ARG A 12 10.13 8.73 -11.96
N SER A 13 10.93 8.12 -11.08
CA SER A 13 12.34 7.90 -11.32
C SER A 13 12.49 7.30 -12.71
N LEU A 14 13.36 7.89 -13.52
CA LEU A 14 13.62 7.53 -14.92
C LEU A 14 14.25 6.12 -15.07
N THR A 15 14.09 5.26 -14.06
CA THR A 15 14.86 4.04 -13.88
C THR A 15 14.36 2.93 -14.81
N TRP A 16 13.06 2.87 -15.12
CA TRP A 16 12.47 1.79 -15.92
C TRP A 16 11.80 2.36 -17.19
N ARG A 17 12.34 2.01 -18.35
CA ARG A 17 11.71 2.22 -19.68
C ARG A 17 10.56 1.20 -19.87
N PRO A 18 9.74 1.29 -20.94
CA PRO A 18 8.72 0.29 -21.20
C PRO A 18 9.32 -1.13 -21.28
N LEU A 19 8.76 -2.05 -20.50
CA LEU A 19 9.21 -3.43 -20.40
C LEU A 19 8.60 -4.23 -21.55
N HIS A 20 9.40 -4.55 -22.57
CA HIS A 20 8.91 -5.28 -23.77
C HIS A 20 9.29 -6.76 -23.78
N TYR A 21 10.47 -7.10 -23.28
CA TYR A 21 10.98 -8.46 -23.27
C TYR A 21 11.98 -8.65 -22.13
N SER A 22 12.05 -9.86 -21.59
CA SER A 22 13.06 -10.26 -20.61
C SER A 22 13.37 -11.74 -20.77
N ILE A 23 14.64 -12.07 -20.61
CA ILE A 23 15.15 -13.43 -20.51
C ILE A 23 15.38 -13.66 -19.02
N VAL A 24 14.85 -14.76 -18.50
CA VAL A 24 14.99 -15.17 -17.11
C VAL A 24 15.78 -16.46 -17.11
N ASP A 25 16.92 -16.45 -16.43
CA ASP A 25 17.70 -17.65 -16.16
C ASP A 25 17.15 -18.35 -14.91
N GLU A 26 17.31 -19.67 -14.82
CA GLU A 26 16.76 -20.50 -13.74
C GLU A 26 15.25 -20.26 -13.51
N ILE A 27 14.45 -20.53 -14.55
CA ILE A 27 13.01 -20.21 -14.56
C ILE A 27 12.22 -20.89 -13.44
N ASP A 28 12.66 -22.07 -13.01
CA ASP A 28 12.04 -22.82 -11.92
C ASP A 28 12.24 -22.11 -10.57
N SER A 29 13.45 -21.67 -10.24
CA SER A 29 13.69 -20.96 -8.98
C SER A 29 12.95 -19.62 -8.93
N ILE A 30 12.94 -18.85 -10.02
CA ILE A 30 12.32 -17.51 -10.04
C ILE A 30 10.78 -17.55 -10.15
N LEU A 31 10.22 -18.33 -11.07
CA LEU A 31 8.76 -18.33 -11.31
C LEU A 31 7.99 -19.34 -10.46
N ILE A 32 8.65 -20.31 -9.85
CA ILE A 32 8.00 -21.31 -9.00
C ILE A 32 8.30 -21.04 -7.54
N ASP A 33 9.57 -20.87 -7.16
CA ASP A 33 9.94 -20.77 -5.74
C ASP A 33 9.80 -19.34 -5.22
N GLU A 34 10.55 -18.40 -5.80
CA GLU A 34 10.55 -17.00 -5.36
C GLU A 34 9.22 -16.29 -5.64
N ALA A 35 8.48 -16.70 -6.68
CA ALA A 35 7.16 -16.16 -6.98
C ALA A 35 6.09 -16.48 -5.90
N ARG A 36 6.33 -17.45 -5.01
CA ARG A 36 5.43 -17.74 -3.88
C ARG A 36 5.49 -16.66 -2.80
N THR A 37 6.60 -15.93 -2.70
CA THR A 37 6.77 -14.80 -1.80
C THR A 37 6.62 -13.48 -2.57
N PRO A 38 5.60 -12.66 -2.29
CA PRO A 38 5.43 -11.40 -3.02
C PRO A 38 6.61 -10.45 -2.75
N LEU A 39 7.01 -9.69 -3.76
CA LEU A 39 8.00 -8.62 -3.61
C LEU A 39 7.39 -7.47 -2.80
N ILE A 40 7.87 -7.26 -1.57
CA ILE A 40 7.35 -6.23 -0.65
C ILE A 40 8.29 -5.04 -0.58
N ILE A 41 7.75 -3.83 -0.67
CA ILE A 41 8.43 -2.59 -0.28
C ILE A 41 7.87 -2.17 1.08
N SER A 42 8.66 -2.38 2.13
CA SER A 42 8.33 -1.90 3.48
C SER A 42 9.18 -0.69 3.81
N GLU A 43 8.56 0.35 4.34
CA GLU A 43 9.23 1.48 5.00
C GLU A 43 8.84 1.48 6.47
N ALA A 44 9.78 1.82 7.35
CA ALA A 44 9.51 1.89 8.78
C ALA A 44 8.53 3.03 9.07
N SER A 45 7.31 2.69 9.49
CA SER A 45 6.31 3.65 9.96
C SER A 45 6.63 4.06 11.39
N GLY A 46 7.45 5.10 11.55
CA GLY A 46 7.90 5.58 12.87
C GLY A 46 6.85 6.41 13.65
N GLU A 47 5.78 6.88 13.00
CA GLU A 47 4.91 7.92 13.58
C GLU A 47 3.57 7.44 14.15
N ALA A 48 3.24 6.15 14.02
CA ALA A 48 1.84 5.72 14.17
C ALA A 48 1.40 5.56 15.64
N THR A 49 2.28 5.15 16.54
CA THR A 49 1.91 4.72 17.91
C THR A 49 1.22 5.81 18.73
N ASP A 50 1.78 7.03 18.74
CA ASP A 50 1.21 8.15 19.52
C ASP A 50 -0.10 8.67 18.92
N LYS A 51 -0.21 8.65 17.59
CA LYS A 51 -1.41 9.08 16.87
C LYS A 51 -2.60 8.15 17.17
N TYR A 52 -2.37 6.84 17.31
CA TYR A 52 -3.44 5.91 17.69
C TYR A 52 -4.01 6.21 19.08
N ALA A 53 -3.16 6.51 20.07
CA ALA A 53 -3.60 6.87 21.41
C ALA A 53 -4.44 8.17 21.37
N TYR A 54 -3.96 9.18 20.66
CA TYR A 54 -4.67 10.46 20.50
C TYR A 54 -6.04 10.31 19.82
N TYR A 55 -6.11 9.60 18.69
CA TYR A 55 -7.39 9.40 17.98
C TYR A 55 -8.38 8.56 18.78
N SER A 56 -7.91 7.60 19.58
CA SER A 56 -8.79 6.80 20.45
C SER A 56 -9.54 7.65 21.49
N GLN A 57 -8.91 8.73 21.96
CA GLN A 57 -9.52 9.67 22.89
C GLN A 57 -10.58 10.52 22.18
N ILE A 58 -10.28 10.99 20.97
CA ILE A 58 -11.22 11.79 20.17
C ILE A 58 -12.47 10.99 19.82
N VAL A 59 -12.31 9.73 19.40
CA VAL A 59 -13.46 8.88 19.02
C VAL A 59 -14.42 8.67 20.19
N ARG A 60 -13.92 8.60 21.43
CA ARG A 60 -14.76 8.48 22.64
C ARG A 60 -15.60 9.72 22.94
N LEU A 61 -15.19 10.88 22.43
CA LEU A 61 -15.91 12.14 22.58
C LEU A 61 -16.97 12.35 21.49
N LEU A 62 -16.99 11.51 20.45
CA LEU A 62 -17.98 11.58 19.38
C LEU A 62 -19.26 10.87 19.80
N ASN A 63 -20.40 11.56 19.63
CA ASN A 63 -21.71 10.93 19.77
C ASN A 63 -22.07 10.20 18.47
N PRO A 64 -22.59 8.96 18.52
CA PRO A 64 -23.06 8.27 17.34
C PRO A 64 -24.23 9.03 16.72
N CYS A 65 -24.12 9.35 15.44
CA CYS A 65 -25.18 10.05 14.73
C CYS A 65 -26.36 9.08 14.49
N SER A 66 -27.43 9.23 15.27
CA SER A 66 -28.66 8.45 15.11
C SER A 66 -29.45 8.94 13.88
N SER A 67 -29.04 8.54 12.69
CA SER A 67 -29.94 8.50 11.53
C SER A 67 -29.92 7.12 10.90
N LYS A 68 -30.71 6.21 11.47
CA LYS A 68 -31.18 5.06 10.70
C LYS A 68 -32.15 5.60 9.64
N LYS A 69 -31.64 6.05 8.49
CA LYS A 69 -32.47 6.11 7.29
C LYS A 69 -32.86 4.67 6.99
N LYS A 70 -34.07 4.27 7.42
CA LYS A 70 -34.74 3.08 6.90
C LYS A 70 -34.79 3.28 5.39
N VAL A 71 -33.96 2.56 4.66
CA VAL A 71 -34.11 2.39 3.22
C VAL A 71 -35.43 1.64 3.07
N SER A 72 -36.49 2.36 2.67
CA SER A 72 -37.73 1.72 2.27
C SER A 72 -37.41 0.86 1.06
N LYS A 73 -37.78 -0.42 1.15
CA LYS A 73 -38.00 -1.23 -0.04
C LYS A 73 -39.08 -0.59 -0.90
#